data_AF-A0A0N4XY61-F1
#
_entry.id   AF-A0A0N4XY61-F1
#
_cell.length_a   1.000
_cell.length_b   1.000
_cell.length_c   1.000
_cell.angle_alpha   90.00
_cell.angle_beta   90.00
_cell.angle_gamma   90.00
#
_symmetry.space_group_name_H-M   'P 1'
#
loop_
_entity.id
_entity.type
_entity.pdbx_description
1 polymer ?
#
loop_
_entity_poly.entity_id
_entity_poly.type
_entity_poly.pdbx_seq_one_letter_code
_entity_poly.pdbx_strand_id
1 'polypeptide(L)'
;MYRDVSLKSIRSQVGMVEAPLSEVISLLRDAAGRVEGETAQLVKDAVKVLSSHELYAPSITRFRDSDRIATQYYDGLIRLHHPNRAHGEKRRVSADVKNALENDSEWCFDILQLEKVTENHALTQLGMKIFERWKVADALSCNEDILHRWLFTIEAHYHAGNAYHNATHAADVLQATSYFLDSPSVAAHITENHAVAAILAATVHDLDHPGRGNAFLINTRQSLAVLYNDHSVLENHHVALAFQLTLQQNSNMNLVDVAEEAREGNSLTICNMLVKCADISNPTREWALCQRWAYRIVEEYFDQTREEREKGLPVTMEVFERKTCNVPLTQCGFIGENFY
;
A
#
# COMPACT_ATOMS: atom_id res chain seq x y z
N MET A 1 -31.73 -49.60 21.69
CA MET A 1 -30.32 -49.45 22.11
C MET A 1 -29.65 -48.50 21.13
N TYR A 2 -29.79 -47.20 21.35
CA TYR A 2 -29.05 -46.12 20.69
C TYR A 2 -28.67 -45.17 21.83
N ARG A 3 -27.36 -45.02 22.08
CA ARG A 3 -26.86 -44.17 23.16
C ARG A 3 -26.68 -42.75 22.64
N ASP A 4 -27.47 -41.89 23.23
CA ASP A 4 -27.30 -40.45 23.34
C ASP A 4 -26.00 -40.15 24.10
N VAL A 5 -25.18 -39.23 23.58
CA VAL A 5 -24.11 -38.57 24.36
C VAL A 5 -24.06 -37.10 23.95
N SER A 6 -24.94 -36.32 24.56
CA SER A 6 -24.71 -34.90 24.82
C SER A 6 -23.47 -34.73 25.69
N LEU A 7 -22.52 -33.88 25.27
CA LEU A 7 -21.52 -33.29 26.16
C LEU A 7 -21.68 -31.77 26.14
N LYS A 8 -22.41 -31.27 27.14
CA LYS A 8 -22.37 -29.87 27.54
C LYS A 8 -21.00 -29.54 28.14
N SER A 9 -20.49 -28.39 27.69
CA SER A 9 -19.43 -27.54 28.25
C SER A 9 -19.10 -27.72 29.74
N ILE A 10 -17.81 -27.90 30.04
CA ILE A 10 -17.19 -27.50 31.32
C ILE A 10 -15.83 -26.83 31.03
N ARG A 11 -15.86 -25.50 31.16
CA ARG A 11 -14.80 -24.56 31.61
C ARG A 11 -13.55 -24.30 30.75
N SER A 12 -13.48 -23.02 30.37
CA SER A 12 -12.32 -22.16 30.14
C SER A 12 -11.08 -22.50 31.00
N GLN A 13 -9.93 -22.58 30.34
CA GLN A 13 -8.68 -21.95 30.77
C GLN A 13 -7.70 -21.98 29.58
N VAL A 14 -7.25 -20.79 29.19
CA VAL A 14 -6.03 -20.43 28.44
C VAL A 14 -5.29 -21.58 27.73
N GLY A 15 -5.25 -21.55 26.40
CA GLY A 15 -4.37 -22.40 25.61
C GLY A 15 -4.34 -21.90 24.17
N MET A 16 -3.32 -21.12 23.84
CA MET A 16 -2.98 -20.79 22.46
C MET A 16 -2.90 -22.09 21.66
N VAL A 17 -3.52 -22.13 20.48
CA VAL A 17 -3.19 -23.16 19.50
C VAL A 17 -1.75 -22.88 19.08
N GLU A 18 -0.80 -23.64 19.64
CA GLU A 18 0.61 -23.54 19.28
C GLU A 18 0.74 -23.79 17.77
N ALA A 19 1.32 -22.82 17.07
CA ALA A 19 1.55 -22.93 15.63
C ALA A 19 2.46 -24.16 15.35
N PRO A 20 2.23 -24.94 14.29
CA PRO A 20 3.01 -26.13 13.95
C PRO A 20 4.53 -25.91 13.88
N LEU A 21 4.97 -24.67 13.59
CA LEU A 21 6.39 -24.30 13.51
C LEU A 21 7.09 -24.30 14.88
N SER A 22 6.39 -23.92 15.95
CA SER A 22 6.92 -23.88 17.32
C SER A 22 7.36 -25.27 17.78
N GLU A 23 6.58 -26.28 17.43
CA GLU A 23 6.85 -27.68 17.74
C GLU A 23 8.07 -28.20 16.96
N VAL A 24 8.18 -27.82 15.68
CA VAL A 24 9.35 -28.14 14.83
C VAL A 24 10.64 -27.48 15.35
N ILE A 25 10.58 -26.20 15.75
CA ILE A 25 11.73 -25.49 16.34
C ILE A 25 12.16 -26.15 17.65
N SER A 26 11.18 -26.56 18.48
CA SER A 26 11.43 -27.26 19.74
C SER A 26 12.15 -28.60 19.49
N LEU A 27 11.66 -29.41 18.56
CA LEU A 27 12.25 -30.70 18.19
C LEU A 27 13.68 -30.55 17.65
N LEU A 28 13.93 -29.53 16.82
CA LEU A 28 15.26 -29.26 16.27
C LEU A 28 16.24 -28.76 17.34
N ARG A 29 15.77 -27.96 18.30
CA ARG A 29 16.59 -27.52 19.45
C ARG A 29 16.95 -28.71 20.35
N ASP A 30 16.02 -29.62 20.56
CA ASP A 30 16.24 -30.87 21.29
C ASP A 30 17.24 -31.79 20.58
N ALA A 31 17.15 -31.88 19.25
CA ALA A 31 18.10 -32.62 18.42
C ALA A 31 19.51 -32.01 18.47
N ALA A 32 19.64 -30.68 18.44
CA ALA A 32 20.92 -29.97 18.55
C ALA A 32 21.66 -30.24 19.86
N GLY A 33 20.93 -30.55 20.95
CA GLY A 33 21.52 -30.93 22.23
C GLY A 33 22.07 -32.36 22.29
N ARG A 34 21.79 -33.19 21.27
CA ARG A 34 22.15 -34.62 21.21
C ARG A 34 23.21 -34.95 20.15
N VAL A 35 23.65 -33.94 19.38
CA VAL A 35 24.68 -34.08 18.35
C VAL A 35 25.83 -33.12 18.64
N GLU A 36 27.04 -33.48 18.23
CA GLU A 36 28.25 -32.66 18.42
C GLU A 36 28.93 -32.37 17.06
N GLY A 37 29.84 -31.39 17.05
CA GLY A 37 30.61 -31.02 15.85
C GLY A 37 29.79 -30.29 14.79
N GLU A 38 30.17 -30.47 13.52
CA GLU A 38 29.60 -29.74 12.37
C GLU A 38 28.08 -29.95 12.22
N THR A 39 27.59 -31.16 12.49
CA THR A 39 26.16 -31.48 12.47
C THR A 39 25.38 -30.67 13.50
N ALA A 40 25.94 -30.45 14.70
CA ALA A 40 25.30 -29.64 15.73
C ALA A 40 25.21 -28.17 15.32
N GLN A 41 26.22 -27.68 14.61
CA GLN A 41 26.24 -26.32 14.08
C GLN A 41 25.19 -26.15 12.98
N LEU A 42 25.09 -27.10 12.04
CA LEU A 42 24.07 -27.11 10.98
C LEU A 42 22.64 -27.10 11.54
N VAL A 43 22.37 -27.87 12.60
CA VAL A 43 21.04 -27.89 13.24
C VAL A 43 20.77 -26.57 13.98
N LYS A 44 21.77 -25.98 14.63
CA LYS A 44 21.63 -24.65 15.27
C LYS A 44 21.39 -23.55 14.25
N ASP A 45 22.05 -23.61 13.10
CA ASP A 45 21.85 -22.65 12.00
C ASP A 45 20.45 -22.81 11.40
N ALA A 46 19.98 -24.05 11.21
CA ALA A 46 18.61 -24.32 10.79
C ALA A 46 17.57 -23.79 11.79
N VAL A 47 17.78 -23.98 13.10
CA VAL A 47 16.91 -23.41 14.15
C VAL A 47 16.93 -21.88 14.10
N LYS A 48 18.09 -21.26 13.90
CA LYS A 48 18.23 -19.81 13.81
C LYS A 48 17.49 -19.24 12.59
N VAL A 49 17.56 -19.91 11.44
CA VAL A 49 16.80 -19.54 10.23
C VAL A 49 15.31 -19.71 10.46
N LEU A 50 14.87 -20.86 11.01
CA LEU A 50 13.46 -21.13 11.31
C LEU A 50 12.87 -20.20 12.39
N SER A 51 13.72 -19.64 13.25
CA SER A 51 13.33 -18.69 14.29
C SER A 51 13.49 -17.23 13.86
N SER A 52 14.08 -16.95 12.70
CA SER A 52 14.20 -15.58 12.20
C SER A 52 12.88 -15.16 11.55
N HIS A 53 12.51 -13.89 11.75
CA HIS A 53 11.30 -13.32 11.14
C HIS A 53 11.44 -13.16 9.61
N GLU A 54 12.60 -13.49 9.04
CA GLU A 54 12.91 -13.42 7.60
C GLU A 54 12.30 -14.56 6.79
N LEU A 55 11.81 -15.63 7.42
CA LEU A 55 10.97 -16.63 6.74
C LEU A 55 9.55 -16.11 6.46
N TYR A 56 9.11 -15.07 7.17
CA TYR A 56 7.77 -14.49 7.08
C TYR A 56 7.75 -13.10 6.44
N ALA A 57 8.90 -12.43 6.37
CA ALA A 57 9.08 -11.20 5.61
C ALA A 57 10.12 -11.45 4.52
N PRO A 58 9.76 -11.42 3.23
CA PRO A 58 10.75 -11.48 2.18
C PRO A 58 11.62 -10.22 2.25
N SER A 59 12.81 -10.33 2.81
CA SER A 59 13.88 -9.35 2.59
C SER A 59 14.34 -9.52 1.15
N ILE A 60 13.67 -8.84 0.21
CA ILE A 60 14.11 -8.76 -1.19
C ILE A 60 15.36 -7.88 -1.21
N THR A 61 16.53 -8.47 -0.97
CA THR A 61 17.81 -7.75 -1.00
C THR A 61 18.73 -8.17 -2.14
N ARG A 62 18.25 -8.93 -3.13
CA ARG A 62 18.88 -9.13 -4.47
C ARG A 62 18.04 -10.11 -5.29
N PHE A 63 17.66 -9.74 -6.51
CA PHE A 63 17.20 -10.72 -7.51
C PHE A 63 18.43 -11.42 -8.11
N ARG A 64 18.51 -12.75 -8.02
CA ARG A 64 19.45 -13.56 -8.81
C ARG A 64 18.69 -14.13 -10.00
N ASP A 65 19.37 -14.38 -11.13
CA ASP A 65 18.76 -14.94 -12.34
C ASP A 65 18.02 -16.29 -12.12
N SER A 66 18.33 -17.00 -11.03
CA SER A 66 17.64 -18.22 -10.59
C SER A 66 16.24 -17.99 -9.98
N ASP A 67 15.92 -16.76 -9.58
CA ASP A 67 14.65 -16.43 -8.91
C ASP A 67 13.48 -16.25 -9.89
N ARG A 68 13.75 -16.33 -11.21
CA ARG A 68 12.74 -16.19 -12.27
C ARG A 68 11.55 -17.13 -12.09
N ILE A 69 11.73 -18.32 -11.49
CA ILE A 69 10.63 -19.26 -11.22
C ILE A 69 9.71 -18.74 -10.10
N ALA A 70 10.28 -18.21 -9.01
CA ALA A 70 9.50 -17.63 -7.92
C ALA A 70 8.78 -16.36 -8.40
N THR A 71 9.48 -15.49 -9.14
CA THR A 71 8.89 -14.30 -9.76
C THR A 71 7.74 -14.66 -10.70
N GLN A 72 7.87 -15.70 -11.53
CA GLN A 72 6.78 -16.17 -12.40
C GLN A 72 5.59 -16.74 -11.63
N TYR A 73 5.81 -17.36 -10.47
CA TYR A 73 4.73 -17.86 -9.62
C TYR A 73 3.94 -16.72 -8.97
N TYR A 74 4.63 -15.73 -8.38
CA TYR A 74 3.98 -14.54 -7.83
C TYR A 74 3.28 -13.71 -8.91
N ASP A 75 3.94 -13.49 -10.05
CA ASP A 75 3.35 -12.83 -11.23
C ASP A 75 2.12 -13.61 -11.73
N GLY A 76 2.17 -14.95 -11.74
CA GLY A 76 1.01 -15.79 -12.04
C GLY A 76 -0.15 -15.60 -11.06
N LEU A 77 0.13 -15.55 -9.75
CA LEU A 77 -0.89 -15.38 -8.72
C LEU A 77 -1.54 -14.00 -8.76
N ILE A 78 -0.76 -12.94 -8.95
CA ILE A 78 -1.29 -11.57 -9.06
C ILE A 78 -2.05 -11.40 -10.39
N ARG A 79 -1.55 -11.96 -11.51
CA ARG A 79 -2.28 -11.98 -12.80
C ARG A 79 -3.62 -12.71 -12.74
N LEU A 80 -3.74 -13.79 -11.97
CA LEU A 80 -5.02 -14.49 -11.80
C LEU A 80 -6.09 -13.60 -11.16
N HIS A 81 -5.68 -12.57 -10.41
CA HIS A 81 -6.59 -11.58 -9.83
C HIS A 81 -6.89 -10.42 -10.79
N HIS A 82 -6.04 -10.19 -11.79
CA HIS A 82 -6.07 -8.98 -12.63
C HIS A 82 -6.01 -9.25 -14.13
N PRO A 83 -7.13 -9.14 -14.86
CA PRO A 83 -7.11 -9.17 -16.32
C PRO A 83 -6.55 -7.87 -16.91
N ASN A 84 -5.83 -7.96 -18.03
CA ASN A 84 -5.28 -6.80 -18.75
C ASN A 84 -6.36 -5.76 -19.08
N ARG A 85 -6.23 -4.55 -18.54
CA ARG A 85 -7.04 -3.38 -18.90
C ARG A 85 -6.37 -2.55 -20.00
N ALA A 86 -7.19 -1.98 -20.88
CA ALA A 86 -6.79 -1.44 -22.19
C ALA A 86 -5.98 -0.12 -22.13
N HIS A 87 -5.28 0.16 -23.23
CA HIS A 87 -4.47 1.35 -23.47
C HIS A 87 -5.37 2.57 -23.79
N GLY A 88 -5.15 3.70 -23.12
CA GLY A 88 -5.80 4.97 -23.44
C GLY A 88 -4.95 5.85 -24.35
N GLU A 89 -5.62 6.64 -25.19
CA GLU A 89 -5.00 7.62 -26.08
C GLU A 89 -4.62 8.91 -25.34
N LYS A 90 -3.54 9.57 -25.77
CA LYS A 90 -3.13 10.89 -25.27
C LYS A 90 -4.22 11.92 -25.56
N ARG A 91 -4.95 12.34 -24.52
CA ARG A 91 -5.93 13.43 -24.61
C ARG A 91 -5.20 14.78 -24.55
N ARG A 92 -5.57 15.72 -25.42
CA ARG A 92 -5.00 17.07 -25.43
C ARG A 92 -5.39 17.80 -24.13
N VAL A 93 -4.42 18.32 -23.38
CA VAL A 93 -4.68 19.07 -22.14
C VAL A 93 -5.51 20.32 -22.46
N SER A 94 -6.73 20.40 -21.93
CA SER A 94 -7.61 21.56 -22.12
C SER A 94 -7.08 22.78 -21.36
N ALA A 95 -7.55 23.98 -21.71
CA ALA A 95 -7.23 25.19 -20.95
C ALA A 95 -7.65 25.05 -19.47
N ASP A 96 -8.79 24.42 -19.21
CA ASP A 96 -9.28 24.19 -17.85
C ASP A 96 -8.35 23.28 -17.04
N VAL A 97 -7.80 22.22 -17.65
CA VAL A 97 -6.81 21.35 -16.99
C VAL A 97 -5.52 22.11 -16.72
N LYS A 98 -5.03 22.93 -17.67
CA LYS A 98 -3.83 23.75 -17.45
C LYS A 98 -4.02 24.71 -16.28
N ASN A 99 -5.15 25.40 -16.24
CA ASN A 99 -5.48 26.34 -15.17
C ASN A 99 -5.63 25.61 -13.82
N ALA A 100 -6.27 24.44 -13.80
CA ALA A 100 -6.42 23.64 -12.58
C ALA A 100 -5.10 23.05 -12.07
N LEU A 101 -4.10 22.89 -12.95
CA LEU A 101 -2.74 22.49 -12.58
C LEU A 101 -1.89 23.69 -12.13
N GLU A 102 -2.36 24.94 -12.23
CA GLU A 102 -1.61 26.08 -11.69
C GLU A 102 -1.48 25.95 -10.17
N ASN A 103 -0.34 26.41 -9.63
CA ASN A 103 -0.06 26.40 -8.19
C ASN A 103 -0.04 25.01 -7.55
N ASP A 104 0.29 23.95 -8.30
CA ASP A 104 0.44 22.59 -7.75
C ASP A 104 1.59 22.44 -6.73
N SER A 105 2.45 23.45 -6.60
CA SER A 105 3.46 23.56 -5.54
C SER A 105 2.93 24.19 -4.25
N GLU A 106 1.66 24.64 -4.22
CA GLU A 106 1.07 25.26 -3.03
C GLU A 106 0.29 24.24 -2.20
N TRP A 107 0.27 24.42 -0.87
CA TRP A 107 -0.48 23.52 0.01
C TRP A 107 -2.00 23.60 -0.20
N CYS A 108 -2.50 24.75 -0.67
CA CYS A 108 -3.90 25.01 -0.95
C CYS A 108 -4.38 24.50 -2.32
N PHE A 109 -3.58 23.68 -3.01
CA PHE A 109 -3.93 23.09 -4.30
C PHE A 109 -5.26 22.30 -4.24
N ASP A 110 -6.18 22.60 -5.17
CA ASP A 110 -7.51 21.98 -5.21
C ASP A 110 -7.52 20.73 -6.10
N ILE A 111 -7.15 19.60 -5.51
CA ILE A 111 -7.11 18.31 -6.20
C ILE A 111 -8.50 17.86 -6.69
N LEU A 112 -9.58 18.29 -6.04
CA LEU A 112 -10.95 17.93 -6.43
C LEU A 112 -11.43 18.73 -7.63
N GLN A 113 -10.98 19.98 -7.76
CA GLN A 113 -11.17 20.74 -8.99
C GLN A 113 -10.40 20.10 -10.15
N LEU A 114 -9.17 19.60 -9.90
CA LEU A 114 -8.42 18.85 -10.92
C LEU A 114 -9.14 17.56 -11.33
N GLU A 115 -9.62 16.76 -10.37
CA GLU A 115 -10.45 15.57 -10.62
C GLU A 115 -11.62 15.89 -11.56
N LYS A 116 -12.34 16.97 -11.29
CA LYS A 116 -13.50 17.38 -12.05
C LYS A 116 -13.15 17.74 -13.50
N VAL A 117 -12.14 18.58 -13.73
CA VAL A 117 -11.80 19.05 -15.10
C VAL A 117 -11.06 17.99 -15.91
N THR A 118 -10.48 16.99 -15.25
CA THR A 118 -9.79 15.87 -15.89
C THR A 118 -10.70 14.65 -16.10
N GLU A 119 -11.95 14.69 -15.64
CA GLU A 119 -12.90 13.56 -15.69
C GLU A 119 -12.36 12.31 -14.95
N ASN A 120 -11.84 12.50 -13.73
CA ASN A 120 -11.19 11.48 -12.88
C ASN A 120 -9.80 11.02 -13.35
N HIS A 121 -9.10 11.84 -14.15
CA HIS A 121 -7.72 11.58 -14.59
C HIS A 121 -6.70 12.49 -13.88
N ALA A 122 -6.96 12.82 -12.60
CA ALA A 122 -6.14 13.75 -11.83
C ALA A 122 -4.71 13.21 -11.62
N LEU A 123 -4.54 11.91 -11.39
CA LEU A 123 -3.24 11.29 -11.13
C LEU A 123 -2.35 11.36 -12.36
N THR A 124 -2.88 11.02 -13.54
CA THR A 124 -2.11 11.10 -14.79
C THR A 124 -1.70 12.53 -15.10
N GLN A 125 -2.62 13.49 -14.98
CA GLN A 125 -2.34 14.89 -15.35
C GLN A 125 -1.37 15.56 -14.37
N LEU A 126 -1.60 15.41 -13.07
CA LEU A 126 -0.72 15.97 -12.05
C LEU A 126 0.62 15.25 -12.00
N GLY A 127 0.61 13.92 -12.09
CA GLY A 127 1.82 13.13 -11.99
C GLY A 127 2.79 13.39 -13.13
N MET A 128 2.32 13.62 -14.37
CA MET A 128 3.21 14.05 -15.45
C MET A 128 3.93 15.38 -15.14
N LYS A 129 3.21 16.36 -14.58
CA LYS A 129 3.78 17.65 -14.21
C LYS A 129 4.80 17.53 -13.07
N ILE A 130 4.49 16.72 -12.05
CA ILE A 130 5.39 16.45 -10.92
C ILE A 130 6.60 15.62 -11.38
N PHE A 131 6.42 14.64 -12.26
CA PHE A 131 7.52 13.81 -12.77
C PHE A 131 8.51 14.63 -13.61
N GLU A 132 8.03 15.63 -14.37
CA GLU A 132 8.88 16.61 -15.05
C GLU A 132 9.67 17.45 -14.03
N ARG A 133 9.01 18.02 -13.00
CA ARG A 133 9.66 18.80 -11.94
C ARG A 133 10.79 18.03 -11.26
N TRP A 134 10.55 16.76 -10.92
CA TRP A 134 11.48 15.90 -10.20
C TRP A 134 12.40 15.08 -11.12
N LYS A 135 12.39 15.34 -12.43
CA LYS A 135 13.24 14.68 -13.43
C LYS A 135 13.21 13.15 -13.34
N VAL A 136 12.04 12.58 -13.09
CA VAL A 136 11.84 11.13 -12.93
C VAL A 136 12.28 10.38 -14.19
N ALA A 137 12.07 10.97 -15.36
CA ALA A 137 12.48 10.41 -16.66
C ALA A 137 14.01 10.19 -16.72
N ASP A 138 14.77 11.21 -16.33
CA ASP A 138 16.23 11.18 -16.29
C ASP A 138 16.73 10.15 -15.27
N ALA A 139 16.17 10.18 -14.06
CA ALA A 139 16.54 9.25 -12.98
C ALA A 139 16.32 7.78 -13.37
N LEU A 140 15.23 7.49 -14.10
CA LEU A 140 14.90 6.14 -14.56
C LEU A 140 15.45 5.80 -15.96
N SER A 141 16.21 6.72 -16.57
CA SER A 141 16.77 6.58 -17.92
C SER A 141 15.72 6.21 -18.98
N CYS A 142 14.55 6.86 -18.92
CA CYS A 142 13.42 6.59 -19.83
C CYS A 142 12.85 7.88 -20.43
N ASN A 143 12.08 7.77 -21.50
CA ASN A 143 11.39 8.92 -22.10
C ASN A 143 10.06 9.20 -21.37
N GLU A 144 9.63 10.46 -21.30
CA GLU A 144 8.32 10.90 -20.81
C GLU A 144 7.15 10.12 -21.42
N ASP A 145 7.25 9.68 -22.67
CA ASP A 145 6.23 8.83 -23.32
C ASP A 145 6.06 7.47 -22.62
N ILE A 146 7.12 6.95 -22.01
CA ILE A 146 7.09 5.73 -21.20
C ILE A 146 6.42 6.04 -19.87
N LEU A 147 6.82 7.12 -19.19
CA LEU A 147 6.22 7.54 -17.92
C LEU A 147 4.73 7.83 -18.05
N HIS A 148 4.30 8.51 -19.10
CA HIS A 148 2.90 8.79 -19.35
C HIS A 148 2.09 7.50 -19.51
N ARG A 149 2.59 6.53 -20.28
CA ARG A 149 1.91 5.23 -20.46
C ARG A 149 1.88 4.42 -19.16
N TRP A 150 2.98 4.46 -18.42
CA TRP A 150 3.08 3.83 -17.11
C TRP A 150 2.05 4.44 -16.14
N LEU A 151 2.06 5.76 -15.98
CA LEU A 151 1.17 6.48 -15.07
C LEU A 151 -0.31 6.30 -15.43
N PHE A 152 -0.62 6.34 -16.74
CA PHE A 152 -1.96 6.01 -17.23
C PHE A 152 -2.39 4.58 -16.86
N THR A 153 -1.46 3.62 -16.95
CA THR A 153 -1.71 2.23 -16.56
C THR A 153 -1.92 2.12 -15.05
N ILE A 154 -1.12 2.79 -14.24
CA ILE A 154 -1.28 2.84 -12.77
C ILE A 154 -2.64 3.44 -12.41
N GLU A 155 -3.00 4.60 -12.96
CA GLU A 155 -4.30 5.24 -12.72
C GLU A 155 -5.49 4.32 -13.04
N ALA A 156 -5.41 3.55 -14.13
CA ALA A 156 -6.46 2.60 -14.53
C ALA A 156 -6.66 1.41 -13.56
N HIS A 157 -5.70 1.17 -12.66
CA HIS A 157 -5.80 0.14 -11.61
C HIS A 157 -6.27 0.72 -10.26
N TYR A 158 -6.43 2.03 -10.12
CA TYR A 158 -7.24 2.58 -9.04
C TYR A 158 -8.73 2.43 -9.35
N HIS A 159 -9.53 2.04 -8.36
CA HIS A 159 -10.95 1.77 -8.55
C HIS A 159 -11.74 3.07 -8.44
N ALA A 160 -12.21 3.61 -9.58
CA ALA A 160 -13.04 4.81 -9.60
C ALA A 160 -14.38 4.67 -8.83
N GLY A 161 -14.79 3.44 -8.48
CA GLY A 161 -15.96 3.17 -7.64
C GLY A 161 -15.72 3.40 -6.16
N ASN A 162 -14.46 3.46 -5.69
CA ASN A 162 -14.15 3.75 -4.30
C ASN A 162 -14.41 5.22 -4.00
N ALA A 163 -15.06 5.50 -2.87
CA ALA A 163 -15.33 6.86 -2.45
C ALA A 163 -14.05 7.61 -2.08
N TYR A 164 -13.08 6.93 -1.45
CA TYR A 164 -11.83 7.53 -0.99
C TYR A 164 -10.59 6.95 -1.71
N HIS A 165 -10.33 5.64 -1.61
CA HIS A 165 -9.10 5.03 -2.14
C HIS A 165 -9.19 4.83 -3.67
N ASN A 166 -9.25 5.94 -4.41
CA ASN A 166 -9.25 6.03 -5.86
C ASN A 166 -8.06 6.88 -6.35
N ALA A 167 -7.93 7.05 -7.66
CA ALA A 167 -6.79 7.77 -8.25
C ALA A 167 -6.64 9.22 -7.76
N THR A 168 -7.73 9.89 -7.40
CA THR A 168 -7.68 11.26 -6.88
C THR A 168 -7.01 11.31 -5.52
N HIS A 169 -7.20 10.30 -4.67
CA HIS A 169 -6.49 10.23 -3.39
C HIS A 169 -4.99 10.04 -3.62
N ALA A 170 -4.59 9.10 -4.48
CA ALA A 170 -3.19 8.93 -4.86
C ALA A 170 -2.57 10.21 -5.45
N ALA A 171 -3.34 10.97 -6.23
CA ALA A 171 -2.89 12.25 -6.77
C ALA A 171 -2.70 13.32 -5.67
N ASP A 172 -3.56 13.34 -4.65
CA ASP A 172 -3.43 14.23 -3.49
C ASP A 172 -2.18 13.89 -2.65
N VAL A 173 -1.94 12.61 -2.40
CA VAL A 173 -0.75 12.12 -1.68
C VAL A 173 0.53 12.42 -2.47
N LEU A 174 0.49 12.24 -3.80
CA LEU A 174 1.60 12.61 -4.69
C LEU A 174 1.90 14.13 -4.62
N GLN A 175 0.86 14.96 -4.62
CA GLN A 175 1.01 16.41 -4.47
C GLN A 175 1.62 16.80 -3.14
N ALA A 176 1.10 16.27 -2.04
CA ALA A 176 1.61 16.53 -0.70
C ALA A 176 3.06 16.04 -0.54
N THR A 177 3.38 14.87 -1.11
CA THR A 177 4.74 14.34 -1.12
C THR A 177 5.70 15.29 -1.84
N SER A 178 5.34 15.75 -3.04
CA SER A 178 6.10 16.76 -3.78
C SER A 178 6.30 18.04 -2.98
N TYR A 179 5.24 18.56 -2.34
CA TYR A 179 5.29 19.75 -1.49
C TYR A 179 6.26 19.59 -0.30
N PHE A 180 6.24 18.44 0.38
CA PHE A 180 7.14 18.19 1.50
C PHE A 180 8.60 18.03 1.06
N LEU A 181 8.84 17.42 -0.10
CA LEU A 181 10.19 17.28 -0.66
C LEU A 181 10.80 18.64 -1.04
N ASP A 182 9.98 19.61 -1.44
CA ASP A 182 10.39 20.99 -1.73
C ASP A 182 10.77 21.79 -0.46
N SER A 183 10.48 21.28 0.75
CA SER A 183 10.86 21.92 2.01
C SER A 183 12.39 21.97 2.18
N PRO A 184 13.01 23.13 2.45
CA PRO A 184 14.47 23.23 2.64
C PRO A 184 15.00 22.32 3.75
N SER A 185 14.22 22.08 4.80
CA SER A 185 14.60 21.20 5.91
C SER A 185 14.61 19.73 5.51
N VAL A 186 13.78 19.33 4.54
CA VAL A 186 13.75 17.96 4.02
C VAL A 186 14.83 17.81 2.94
N ALA A 187 14.91 18.76 2.01
CA ALA A 187 15.88 18.77 0.90
C ALA A 187 17.35 18.64 1.37
N ALA A 188 17.67 19.13 2.58
CA ALA A 188 19.01 19.00 3.17
C ALA A 188 19.39 17.55 3.57
N HIS A 189 18.43 16.61 3.58
CA HIS A 189 18.60 15.25 4.09
C HIS A 189 18.23 14.15 3.08
N ILE A 190 17.85 14.52 1.86
CA ILE A 190 17.43 13.55 0.84
C ILE A 190 18.27 13.73 -0.43
N THR A 191 18.56 12.60 -1.10
CA THR A 191 19.16 12.63 -2.44
C THR A 191 18.06 12.68 -3.50
N GLU A 192 18.43 12.96 -4.75
CA GLU A 192 17.50 12.90 -5.89
C GLU A 192 16.85 11.51 -6.01
N ASN A 193 17.61 10.44 -5.79
CA ASN A 193 17.10 9.06 -5.80
C ASN A 193 16.05 8.82 -4.69
N HIS A 194 16.27 9.35 -3.49
CA HIS A 194 15.30 9.28 -2.40
C HIS A 194 14.00 10.03 -2.73
N ALA A 195 14.11 11.21 -3.35
CA ALA A 195 12.95 12.00 -3.78
C ALA A 195 12.15 11.27 -4.87
N VAL A 196 12.82 10.75 -5.90
CA VAL A 196 12.19 9.96 -6.98
C VAL A 196 11.50 8.73 -6.40
N ALA A 197 12.14 8.01 -5.46
CA ALA A 197 11.53 6.87 -4.79
C ALA A 197 10.26 7.25 -4.01
N ALA A 198 10.28 8.36 -3.27
CA ALA A 198 9.10 8.86 -2.54
C ALA A 198 7.95 9.26 -3.48
N ILE A 199 8.27 9.92 -4.60
CA ILE A 199 7.31 10.31 -5.64
C ILE A 199 6.65 9.07 -6.29
N LEU A 200 7.44 8.06 -6.63
CA LEU A 200 6.92 6.80 -7.17
C LEU A 200 6.10 6.04 -6.12
N ALA A 201 6.55 5.99 -4.87
CA ALA A 201 5.84 5.34 -3.78
C ALA A 201 4.48 5.98 -3.55
N ALA A 202 4.39 7.31 -3.43
CA ALA A 202 3.12 8.04 -3.28
C ALA A 202 2.13 7.74 -4.42
N THR A 203 2.65 7.64 -5.66
CA THR A 203 1.84 7.35 -6.86
C THR A 203 1.15 5.99 -6.79
N VAL A 204 1.78 4.98 -6.18
CA VAL A 204 1.31 3.58 -6.20
C VAL A 204 0.88 3.04 -4.84
N HIS A 205 0.92 3.85 -3.78
CA HIS A 205 0.82 3.36 -2.39
C HIS A 205 -0.48 2.61 -2.09
N ASP A 206 -1.58 2.93 -2.78
CA ASP A 206 -2.92 2.33 -2.63
C ASP A 206 -3.42 1.65 -3.92
N LEU A 207 -2.50 1.27 -4.80
CA LEU A 207 -2.85 0.73 -6.11
C LEU A 207 -3.75 -0.50 -6.00
N ASP A 208 -4.90 -0.50 -6.68
CA ASP A 208 -5.88 -1.60 -6.62
C ASP A 208 -6.52 -1.82 -5.23
N HIS A 209 -6.58 -0.78 -4.40
CA HIS A 209 -7.32 -0.85 -3.14
C HIS A 209 -8.81 -1.22 -3.37
N PRO A 210 -9.38 -2.21 -2.65
CA PRO A 210 -10.73 -2.74 -2.91
C PRO A 210 -11.84 -1.97 -2.19
N GLY A 211 -11.51 -0.84 -1.58
CA GLY A 211 -12.44 -0.06 -0.76
C GLY A 211 -12.73 -0.70 0.62
N ARG A 212 -11.87 -1.63 1.06
CA ARG A 212 -12.03 -2.41 2.30
C ARG A 212 -10.66 -2.57 2.96
N GLY A 213 -10.60 -2.47 4.28
CA GLY A 213 -9.35 -2.60 5.04
C GLY A 213 -8.90 -4.05 5.26
N ASN A 214 -7.63 -4.20 5.67
CA ASN A 214 -6.98 -5.51 5.92
C ASN A 214 -7.82 -6.46 6.80
N ALA A 215 -8.40 -5.96 7.89
CA ALA A 215 -9.22 -6.78 8.78
C ALA A 215 -10.45 -7.39 8.09
N PHE A 216 -11.08 -6.65 7.17
CA PHE A 216 -12.19 -7.16 6.37
C PHE A 216 -11.75 -8.29 5.42
N LEU A 217 -10.61 -8.10 4.74
CA LEU A 217 -10.05 -9.10 3.82
C LEU A 217 -9.73 -10.42 4.55
N ILE A 218 -9.14 -10.32 5.74
CA ILE A 218 -8.80 -11.46 6.61
C ILE A 218 -10.08 -12.16 7.09
N ASN A 219 -11.04 -11.41 7.64
CA ASN A 219 -12.30 -11.97 8.17
C ASN A 219 -13.15 -12.66 7.10
N THR A 220 -13.04 -12.21 5.84
CA THR A 220 -13.73 -12.83 4.70
C THR A 220 -12.91 -13.90 3.99
N ARG A 221 -11.68 -14.15 4.41
CA ARG A 221 -10.73 -15.07 3.75
C ARG A 221 -10.59 -14.77 2.26
N GLN A 222 -10.50 -13.49 1.93
CA GLN A 222 -10.21 -13.10 0.55
C GLN A 222 -8.89 -13.70 0.09
N SER A 223 -8.80 -13.94 -1.21
CA SER A 223 -7.62 -14.56 -1.81
C SER A 223 -6.35 -13.76 -1.57
N LEU A 224 -6.40 -12.43 -1.50
CA LEU A 224 -5.26 -11.60 -1.12
C LEU A 224 -4.81 -11.86 0.33
N ALA A 225 -5.74 -12.02 1.27
CA ALA A 225 -5.40 -12.33 2.66
C ALA A 225 -4.71 -13.69 2.78
N VAL A 226 -5.20 -14.69 2.02
CA VAL A 226 -4.56 -16.00 1.91
C VAL A 226 -3.18 -15.90 1.25
N LEU A 227 -3.06 -15.13 0.17
CA LEU A 227 -1.81 -14.95 -0.58
C LEU A 227 -0.70 -14.35 0.29
N TYR A 228 -1.04 -13.34 1.09
CA TYR A 228 -0.12 -12.62 1.96
C TYR A 228 -0.12 -13.11 3.42
N ASN A 229 -0.76 -14.25 3.68
CA ASN A 229 -0.84 -14.88 5.01
C ASN A 229 -1.27 -13.90 6.12
N ASP A 230 -2.27 -13.07 5.85
CA ASP A 230 -2.81 -12.06 6.77
C ASP A 230 -1.81 -10.96 7.22
N HIS A 231 -0.61 -10.88 6.63
CA HIS A 231 0.41 -9.90 6.97
C HIS A 231 0.45 -8.74 5.97
N SER A 232 0.13 -7.53 6.42
CA SER A 232 0.15 -6.29 5.61
C SER A 232 -0.41 -6.52 4.20
N VAL A 233 -1.63 -7.08 4.15
CA VAL A 233 -2.20 -7.71 2.96
C VAL A 233 -2.27 -6.74 1.79
N LEU A 234 -2.83 -5.56 2.04
CA LEU A 234 -2.99 -4.51 1.04
C LEU A 234 -1.65 -3.87 0.69
N GLU A 235 -0.82 -3.54 1.67
CA GLU A 235 0.46 -2.87 1.43
C GLU A 235 1.40 -3.73 0.58
N ASN A 236 1.43 -5.06 0.84
CA ASN A 236 2.16 -6.01 0.00
C ASN A 236 1.55 -6.15 -1.40
N HIS A 237 0.22 -6.05 -1.53
CA HIS A 237 -0.46 -6.12 -2.81
C HIS A 237 -0.16 -4.91 -3.69
N HIS A 238 -0.25 -3.70 -3.14
CA HIS A 238 0.00 -2.43 -3.84
C HIS A 238 1.40 -2.43 -4.47
N VAL A 239 2.43 -2.76 -3.69
CA VAL A 239 3.81 -2.81 -4.17
C VAL A 239 4.01 -3.93 -5.20
N ALA A 240 3.47 -5.13 -4.97
CA ALA A 240 3.66 -6.25 -5.87
C ALA A 240 3.02 -6.00 -7.24
N LEU A 241 1.80 -5.45 -7.26
CA LEU A 241 1.11 -5.08 -8.50
C LEU A 241 1.83 -3.93 -9.22
N ALA A 242 2.32 -2.92 -8.50
CA ALA A 242 3.07 -1.81 -9.10
C ALA A 242 4.32 -2.29 -9.85
N PHE A 243 5.14 -3.15 -9.22
CA PHE A 243 6.31 -3.74 -9.88
C PHE A 243 5.92 -4.63 -11.04
N GLN A 244 4.87 -5.45 -10.90
CA GLN A 244 4.37 -6.28 -11.98
C GLN A 244 3.99 -5.44 -13.21
N LEU A 245 3.16 -4.42 -13.04
CA LEU A 245 2.71 -3.57 -14.15
C LEU A 245 3.89 -2.84 -14.81
N THR A 246 4.88 -2.43 -14.02
CA THR A 246 6.07 -1.76 -14.55
C THR A 246 6.90 -2.70 -15.42
N LEU A 247 7.15 -3.92 -14.94
CA LEU A 247 7.95 -4.93 -15.64
C LEU A 247 7.24 -5.50 -16.88
N GLN A 248 5.89 -5.56 -16.87
CA GLN A 248 5.10 -6.08 -18.00
C GLN A 248 5.07 -5.15 -19.21
N GLN A 249 5.23 -3.84 -19.02
CA GLN A 249 5.12 -2.87 -20.11
C GLN A 249 6.28 -2.91 -21.13
N ASN A 250 7.28 -3.80 -20.97
CA ASN A 250 8.57 -3.72 -21.68
C ASN A 250 9.10 -2.27 -21.68
N SER A 251 8.81 -1.55 -20.60
CA SER A 251 9.28 -0.20 -20.40
C SER A 251 10.77 -0.36 -20.12
N ASN A 252 11.65 0.27 -20.90
CA ASN A 252 13.07 0.35 -20.56
C ASN A 252 13.28 1.25 -19.31
N MET A 253 12.38 1.20 -18.32
CA MET A 253 12.48 1.91 -17.04
C MET A 253 13.42 1.11 -16.14
N ASN A 254 14.58 1.70 -15.83
CA ASN A 254 15.57 1.07 -14.96
C ASN A 254 15.19 1.27 -13.49
N LEU A 255 14.12 0.60 -13.04
CA LEU A 255 13.76 0.59 -11.61
C LEU A 255 14.79 -0.14 -10.72
N VAL A 256 15.66 -0.97 -11.30
CA VAL A 256 16.48 -1.95 -10.56
C VAL A 256 17.97 -1.62 -10.57
N ASP A 257 18.42 -0.70 -11.44
CA ASP A 257 19.84 -0.31 -11.61
C ASP A 257 20.16 1.02 -10.89
N VAL A 258 19.47 1.30 -9.78
CA VAL A 258 19.90 2.40 -8.89
C VAL A 258 21.12 1.90 -8.13
N ALA A 259 22.26 2.58 -8.29
CA ALA A 259 23.49 2.22 -7.60
C ALA A 259 23.23 2.06 -6.10
N GLU A 260 23.84 1.04 -5.47
CA GLU A 260 23.72 0.75 -4.04
C GLU A 260 24.32 1.94 -3.26
N GLU A 261 23.53 2.99 -3.06
CA GLU A 261 23.87 4.10 -2.18
C GLU A 261 23.98 3.53 -0.76
N ALA A 262 24.98 4.00 0.00
CA ALA A 262 25.05 3.68 1.41
C ALA A 262 23.70 4.02 2.03
N ARG A 263 23.02 3.03 2.64
CA ARG A 263 21.77 3.22 3.36
C ARG A 263 21.99 4.23 4.49
N GLU A 264 21.82 5.50 4.19
CA GLU A 264 21.73 6.54 5.20
C GLU A 264 20.37 6.35 5.89
N GLY A 265 20.38 5.72 7.06
CA GLY A 265 19.16 5.34 7.78
C GLY A 265 18.21 6.52 8.05
N ASN A 266 18.74 7.74 8.11
CA ASN A 266 17.96 8.96 8.32
C ASN A 266 17.13 9.33 7.07
N SER A 267 17.71 9.26 5.87
CA SER A 267 17.07 9.65 4.62
C SER A 267 15.87 8.75 4.31
N LEU A 268 16.03 7.44 4.50
CA LEU A 268 14.92 6.48 4.38
C LEU A 268 13.82 6.70 5.44
N THR A 269 14.21 7.00 6.68
CA THR A 269 13.24 7.31 7.75
C THR A 269 12.44 8.57 7.42
N ILE A 270 13.11 9.60 6.89
CA ILE A 270 12.48 10.84 6.44
C ILE A 270 11.51 10.57 5.29
N CYS A 271 11.90 9.80 4.27
CA CYS A 271 10.99 9.45 3.17
C CYS A 271 9.77 8.66 3.66
N ASN A 272 9.95 7.69 4.56
CA ASN A 272 8.83 6.93 5.15
C ASN A 272 7.88 7.83 5.92
N MET A 273 8.41 8.76 6.73
CA MET A 273 7.58 9.74 7.46
C MET A 273 6.85 10.67 6.50
N LEU A 274 7.52 11.13 5.45
CA LEU A 274 6.98 12.07 4.48
C LEU A 274 5.78 11.49 3.74
N VAL A 275 5.91 10.28 3.20
CA VAL A 275 4.80 9.60 2.49
C VAL A 275 3.65 9.34 3.46
N LYS A 276 3.92 8.90 4.70
CA LYS A 276 2.88 8.72 5.72
C LYS A 276 2.18 10.03 6.08
N CYS A 277 2.90 11.12 6.28
CA CYS A 277 2.32 12.42 6.55
C CYS A 277 1.47 12.93 5.39
N ALA A 278 1.89 12.65 4.14
CA ALA A 278 1.14 13.00 2.95
C ALA A 278 -0.18 12.21 2.85
N ASP A 279 -0.12 10.90 3.09
CA ASP A 279 -1.26 9.98 3.10
C ASP A 279 -2.37 10.43 4.07
N ILE A 280 -2.02 10.79 5.31
CA ILE A 280 -2.99 11.27 6.31
C ILE A 280 -3.14 12.79 6.38
N SER A 281 -2.74 13.54 5.34
CA SER A 281 -2.69 15.01 5.38
C SER A 281 -4.05 15.71 5.26
N ASN A 282 -5.13 15.00 4.94
CA ASN A 282 -6.44 15.59 4.69
C ASN A 282 -6.91 16.58 5.77
N PRO A 283 -6.74 16.32 7.08
CA PRO A 283 -7.16 17.25 8.13
C PRO A 283 -6.40 18.58 8.16
N THR A 284 -5.23 18.66 7.51
CA THR A 284 -4.40 19.87 7.43
C THR A 284 -4.58 20.63 6.12
N ARG A 285 -5.40 20.12 5.19
CA ARG A 285 -5.83 20.83 3.98
C ARG A 285 -6.81 21.96 4.33
N GLU A 286 -6.99 22.88 3.39
CA GLU A 286 -8.03 23.90 3.47
C GLU A 286 -9.40 23.29 3.76
N TRP A 287 -10.24 24.00 4.53
CA TRP A 287 -11.47 23.44 5.11
C TRP A 287 -12.38 22.73 4.10
N ALA A 288 -12.50 23.27 2.87
CA ALA A 288 -13.33 22.68 1.82
C ALA A 288 -12.83 21.28 1.39
N LEU A 289 -11.52 21.12 1.24
CA LEU A 289 -10.87 19.85 0.89
C LEU A 289 -10.91 18.89 2.08
N CYS A 290 -10.52 19.35 3.26
CA CYS A 290 -10.59 18.58 4.51
C CYS A 290 -11.98 17.97 4.72
N GLN A 291 -13.04 18.78 4.59
CA GLN A 291 -14.41 18.32 4.73
C GLN A 291 -14.77 17.27 3.67
N ARG A 292 -14.42 17.50 2.41
CA ARG A 292 -14.74 16.56 1.31
C ARG A 292 -14.04 15.22 1.51
N TRP A 293 -12.77 15.22 1.88
CA TRP A 293 -12.02 14.00 2.17
C TRP A 293 -12.60 13.25 3.37
N ALA A 294 -12.97 13.94 4.44
CA ALA A 294 -13.63 13.34 5.60
C ALA A 294 -14.93 12.60 5.22
N TYR A 295 -15.75 13.17 4.34
CA TYR A 295 -16.97 12.49 3.87
C TYR A 295 -16.67 11.32 2.93
N ARG A 296 -15.66 11.44 2.07
CA ARG A 296 -15.24 10.34 1.18
C ARG A 296 -14.78 9.11 1.95
N ILE A 297 -13.90 9.27 2.94
CA ILE A 297 -13.41 8.13 3.73
C ILE A 297 -14.53 7.50 4.56
N VAL A 298 -15.40 8.31 5.15
CA VAL A 298 -16.53 7.81 5.93
C VAL A 298 -17.54 7.05 5.07
N GLU A 299 -17.78 7.50 3.84
CA GLU A 299 -18.65 6.78 2.89
C GLU A 299 -18.12 5.36 2.63
N GLU A 300 -16.81 5.21 2.48
CA GLU A 300 -16.18 3.91 2.29
C GLU A 300 -16.28 3.01 3.54
N TYR A 301 -16.09 3.59 4.73
CA TYR A 301 -16.28 2.89 6.00
C TYR A 301 -17.73 2.47 6.25
N PHE A 302 -18.70 3.26 5.79
CA PHE A 302 -20.12 2.87 5.81
C PHE A 302 -20.39 1.66 4.95
N ASP A 303 -19.78 1.59 3.76
CA ASP A 303 -19.94 0.45 2.86
C ASP A 303 -19.32 -0.82 3.44
N GLN A 304 -18.14 -0.72 4.06
CA GLN A 304 -17.53 -1.85 4.78
C GLN A 304 -18.41 -2.32 5.94
N THR A 305 -18.84 -1.40 6.80
CA THR A 305 -19.63 -1.74 8.00
C THR A 305 -20.96 -2.40 7.63
N ARG A 306 -21.64 -1.89 6.58
CA ARG A 306 -22.84 -2.52 6.04
C ARG A 306 -22.57 -3.96 5.62
N GLU A 307 -21.52 -4.17 4.82
CA GLU A 307 -21.17 -5.48 4.29
C GLU A 307 -20.76 -6.47 5.41
N GLU A 308 -20.04 -6.01 6.42
CA GLU A 308 -19.71 -6.80 7.61
C GLU A 308 -20.97 -7.29 8.33
N ARG A 309 -21.96 -6.40 8.53
CA ARG A 309 -23.23 -6.75 9.15
C ARG A 309 -24.04 -7.73 8.29
N GLU A 310 -24.14 -7.48 6.99
CA GLU A 310 -24.87 -8.34 6.05
C GLU A 310 -24.29 -9.76 5.99
N LYS A 311 -22.96 -9.89 6.09
CA LYS A 311 -22.25 -11.17 6.09
C LYS A 311 -22.15 -11.82 7.47
N GLY A 312 -22.62 -11.17 8.53
CA GLY A 312 -22.51 -11.67 9.91
C GLY A 312 -21.06 -11.75 10.41
N LEU A 313 -20.19 -10.86 9.92
CA LEU A 313 -18.77 -10.78 10.30
C LEU A 313 -18.58 -9.96 11.59
N PRO A 314 -17.44 -10.10 12.28
CA PRO A 314 -17.02 -9.13 13.29
C PRO A 314 -16.96 -7.73 12.68
N VAL A 315 -17.74 -6.80 13.22
CA VAL A 315 -17.76 -5.41 12.74
C VAL A 315 -16.50 -4.71 13.23
N THR A 316 -15.68 -4.24 12.30
CA THR A 316 -14.36 -3.65 12.61
C THR A 316 -14.44 -2.15 12.88
N MET A 317 -15.53 -1.50 12.43
CA MET A 317 -15.68 -0.05 12.39
C MET A 317 -17.03 0.40 12.94
N GLU A 318 -17.40 -0.06 14.14
CA GLU A 318 -18.77 0.05 14.69
C GLU A 318 -19.35 1.48 14.72
N VAL A 319 -18.50 2.50 14.91
CA VAL A 319 -18.90 3.92 14.92
C VAL A 319 -19.38 4.40 13.53
N PHE A 320 -18.91 3.76 12.46
CA PHE A 320 -19.20 4.13 11.08
C PHE A 320 -20.45 3.42 10.56
N GLU A 321 -21.57 3.67 11.22
CA GLU A 321 -22.91 3.27 10.77
C GLU A 321 -23.65 4.50 10.20
N ARG A 322 -24.16 4.40 8.97
CA ARG A 322 -24.67 5.55 8.19
C ARG A 322 -25.79 6.31 8.91
N LYS A 323 -26.59 5.62 9.71
CA LYS A 323 -27.74 6.21 10.42
C LYS A 323 -27.36 6.91 11.72
N THR A 324 -26.19 6.62 12.29
CA THR A 324 -25.83 7.04 13.65
C THR A 324 -24.48 7.74 13.74
N CYS A 325 -23.63 7.61 12.72
CA CYS A 325 -22.29 8.20 12.70
C CYS A 325 -22.36 9.73 12.71
N ASN A 326 -21.66 10.34 13.67
CA ASN A 326 -21.42 11.77 13.73
C ASN A 326 -20.06 12.06 13.08
N VAL A 327 -20.06 12.35 11.78
CA VAL A 327 -18.83 12.56 10.99
C VAL A 327 -17.90 13.62 11.58
N PRO A 328 -18.36 14.83 11.97
CA PRO A 328 -17.48 15.80 12.64
C PRO A 328 -16.81 15.23 13.89
N LEU A 329 -17.54 14.49 14.73
CA LEU A 329 -17.00 13.92 15.95
C LEU A 329 -15.96 12.83 15.68
N THR A 330 -16.15 12.00 14.65
CA THR A 330 -15.13 10.99 14.27
C THR A 330 -13.84 11.65 13.79
N GLN A 331 -13.93 12.77 13.06
CA GLN A 331 -12.74 13.53 12.64
C GLN A 331 -12.02 14.20 13.81
N CYS A 332 -12.76 14.78 14.77
CA CYS A 332 -12.17 15.29 16.00
C CYS A 332 -11.45 14.18 16.79
N GLY A 333 -12.03 12.98 16.85
CA GLY A 333 -11.41 11.82 17.48
C GLY A 333 -10.12 11.38 16.78
N PHE A 334 -10.11 11.39 15.44
CA PHE A 334 -8.94 11.05 14.63
C PHE A 334 -7.77 12.02 14.85
N ILE A 335 -8.03 13.34 14.86
CA ILE A 335 -6.98 14.36 15.04
C ILE A 335 -6.49 14.40 16.49
N GLY A 336 -7.41 14.26 17.45
CA GLY A 336 -7.18 14.61 18.83
C GLY A 336 -6.73 13.49 19.76
N GLU A 337 -6.71 12.22 19.32
CA GLU A 337 -6.50 11.00 20.13
C GLU A 337 -6.67 11.25 21.65
N ASN A 338 -7.92 11.28 22.14
CA ASN A 338 -8.39 11.03 23.53
C ASN A 338 -9.68 11.83 23.84
N PHE A 339 -10.83 11.19 23.64
CA PHE A 339 -12.03 11.46 24.46
C PHE A 339 -12.70 10.12 24.77
N TYR A 340 -12.07 9.28 25.60
CA TYR A 340 -12.71 8.41 26.60
C TYR A 340 -11.70 7.99 27.66
#